data_AF-A0A9X0QGS0-F1
#
_entry.id   AF-A0A9X0QGS0-F1
#
_cell.length_a   1.000
_cell.length_b   1.000
_cell.length_c   1.000
_cell.angle_alpha   90.00
_cell.angle_beta   90.00
_cell.angle_gamma   90.00
#
_symmetry.space_group_name_H-M   'P 1'
#
loop_
_entity.id
_entity.type
_entity.pdbx_description
1 polymer ?
#
loop_
_entity_poly.entity_id
_entity_poly.type
_entity_poly.pdbx_seq_one_letter_code
_entity_poly.pdbx_strand_id
1 'polypeptide(L)'
;MQIERTNSDALVVNKLPDGSTVILDVENEAVFALNSTAGAAWDACSDRTTLAGVTEKMQQSFDPGISEELAEEAIRQLHDKKLVKTSGTPSESSRRQFITTMSAIALPLVVSLSIGEQRAYAKKASSGGQKGDPKPKPKPCKSTKPKCED
;
A
#
# COMPACT_ATOMS: atom_id res chain seq x y z
N MET A 1 7.16 -20.57 9.46
CA MET A 1 6.18 -20.37 8.36
C MET A 1 6.93 -20.00 7.07
N GLN A 2 6.40 -20.36 5.90
CA GLN A 2 6.85 -19.77 4.64
C GLN A 2 5.89 -18.68 4.20
N ILE A 3 6.44 -17.65 3.54
CA ILE A 3 5.74 -16.44 3.15
C ILE A 3 6.10 -16.13 1.70
N GLU A 4 5.10 -15.79 0.91
CA GLU A 4 5.28 -15.36 -0.47
C GLU A 4 4.26 -14.27 -0.79
N ARG A 5 4.68 -13.25 -1.54
CA ARG A 5 3.76 -12.23 -2.04
C ARG A 5 2.74 -12.85 -2.99
N THR A 6 1.48 -12.40 -2.89
CA THR A 6 0.49 -12.70 -3.92
C THR A 6 0.90 -12.00 -5.22
N ASN A 7 1.29 -12.79 -6.22
CA ASN A 7 1.55 -12.30 -7.56
C ASN A 7 0.25 -12.34 -8.38
N SER A 8 -0.23 -11.17 -8.78
CA SER A 8 -1.41 -10.99 -9.62
C SER A 8 -1.26 -9.70 -10.43
N ASP A 9 -1.52 -9.79 -11.74
CA ASP A 9 -1.53 -8.64 -12.65
C ASP A 9 -2.63 -7.62 -12.30
N ALA A 10 -3.60 -8.00 -11.45
CA ALA A 10 -4.64 -7.11 -10.94
C ALA A 10 -4.18 -6.20 -9.80
N LEU A 11 -2.98 -6.41 -9.23
CA LEU A 11 -2.43 -5.58 -8.17
C LEU A 11 -1.54 -4.47 -8.75
N VAL A 12 -2.00 -3.22 -8.63
CA VAL A 12 -1.22 -2.03 -9.00
C VAL A 12 -0.58 -1.45 -7.74
N VAL A 13 0.76 -1.48 -7.68
CA VAL A 13 1.54 -1.03 -6.52
C VAL A 13 2.13 0.35 -6.78
N ASN A 14 1.92 1.29 -5.86
CA ASN A 14 2.52 2.61 -5.89
C ASN A 14 3.27 2.89 -4.57
N LYS A 15 4.56 3.19 -4.67
CA LYS A 15 5.40 3.53 -3.50
C LYS A 15 5.45 5.02 -3.30
N LEU A 16 5.37 5.45 -2.05
CA LEU A 16 5.41 6.87 -1.67
C LEU A 16 6.78 7.24 -1.07
N PRO A 17 7.20 8.52 -1.15
CA PRO A 17 8.51 8.95 -0.66
C PRO A 17 8.73 8.78 0.85
N ASP A 18 7.66 8.67 1.62
CA ASP A 18 7.68 8.44 3.08
C ASP A 18 7.84 6.94 3.44
N GLY A 19 8.04 6.08 2.44
CA GLY A 19 8.17 4.63 2.60
C GLY A 19 6.83 3.89 2.66
N SER A 20 5.69 4.60 2.70
CA SER A 20 4.38 3.98 2.62
C SER A 20 4.11 3.41 1.22
N THR A 21 3.20 2.45 1.13
CA THR A 21 2.87 1.79 -0.14
C THR A 21 1.35 1.72 -0.29
N VAL A 22 0.86 2.09 -1.47
CA VAL A 22 -0.56 1.95 -1.83
C VAL A 22 -0.69 0.83 -2.84
N ILE A 23 -1.58 -0.12 -2.58
CA ILE A 23 -1.87 -1.24 -3.47
C ILE A 23 -3.34 -1.15 -3.88
N LEU A 24 -3.59 -1.02 -5.17
CA LEU A 24 -4.93 -1.12 -5.76
C LEU A 24 -5.12 -2.56 -6.24
N ASP A 25 -6.12 -3.24 -5.70
CA ASP A 25 -6.63 -4.51 -6.18
C ASP A 25 -7.83 -4.25 -7.09
N VAL A 26 -7.59 -4.34 -8.39
CA VAL A 26 -8.60 -4.07 -9.42
C VAL A 26 -9.68 -5.15 -9.43
N GLU A 27 -9.34 -6.39 -9.10
CA GLU A 27 -10.28 -7.52 -9.12
C GLU A 27 -11.29 -7.42 -7.98
N ASN A 28 -10.83 -7.06 -6.78
CA ASN A 28 -11.69 -6.96 -5.60
C ASN A 28 -12.20 -5.54 -5.32
N GLU A 29 -11.97 -4.60 -6.24
CA GLU A 29 -12.30 -3.17 -6.09
C GLU A 29 -11.85 -2.57 -4.74
N ALA A 30 -10.63 -2.91 -4.32
CA ALA A 30 -10.07 -2.55 -3.02
C ALA A 30 -8.78 -1.75 -3.13
N VAL A 31 -8.55 -0.86 -2.17
CA VAL A 31 -7.28 -0.13 -2.03
C VAL A 31 -6.74 -0.36 -0.63
N PHE A 32 -5.47 -0.77 -0.57
CA PHE A 32 -4.72 -0.99 0.66
C PHE A 32 -3.67 0.11 0.80
N ALA A 33 -3.66 0.79 1.95
CA ALA A 33 -2.61 1.71 2.35
C ALA A 33 -1.76 1.04 3.43
N LEU A 34 -0.51 0.77 3.09
CA LEU A 34 0.51 0.21 3.95
C LEU A 34 1.34 1.36 4.51
N ASN A 35 1.51 1.42 5.83
CA ASN A 35 2.51 2.32 6.41
C ASN A 35 3.94 1.88 6.02
N SER A 36 4.95 2.64 6.43
CA SER A 36 6.35 2.33 6.08
C SER A 36 6.81 0.96 6.55
N THR A 37 6.42 0.53 7.76
CA THR A 37 6.73 -0.81 8.29
C THR A 37 6.08 -1.92 7.45
N ALA A 38 4.80 -1.81 7.12
CA ALA A 38 4.12 -2.79 6.28
C ALA A 38 4.59 -2.74 4.82
N GLY A 39 5.00 -1.58 4.32
CA GLY A 39 5.66 -1.43 3.02
C GLY A 39 6.98 -2.19 2.98
N ALA A 40 7.80 -2.09 4.03
CA ALA A 40 9.04 -2.85 4.16
C ALA A 40 8.78 -4.37 4.25
N ALA A 41 7.79 -4.79 5.02
CA ALA A 41 7.39 -6.20 5.10
C ALA A 41 6.90 -6.73 3.75
N TRP A 42 6.09 -5.94 3.04
CA TRP A 42 5.63 -6.24 1.68
C TRP A 42 6.83 -6.47 0.76
N ASP A 43 7.80 -5.54 0.75
CA ASP A 43 9.03 -5.62 -0.04
C ASP A 43 9.88 -6.86 0.27
N ALA A 44 10.06 -7.18 1.54
CA ALA A 44 10.81 -8.35 1.97
C ALA A 44 10.20 -9.68 1.48
N CYS A 45 8.90 -9.69 1.17
CA CYS A 45 8.15 -10.84 0.66
C CYS A 45 8.15 -10.96 -0.88
N SER A 46 8.91 -10.13 -1.61
CA SER A 46 8.99 -10.16 -3.09
C SER A 46 9.29 -11.57 -3.64
N ASP A 47 10.14 -12.30 -2.93
CA ASP A 47 10.50 -13.68 -3.19
C ASP A 47 10.01 -14.57 -2.05
N ARG A 48 9.81 -15.85 -2.34
CA ARG A 48 9.46 -16.85 -1.33
C ARG A 48 10.51 -16.89 -0.21
N THR A 49 10.07 -16.70 1.02
CA THR A 49 10.93 -16.49 2.20
C THR A 49 10.33 -17.10 3.47
N THR A 50 11.05 -16.98 4.59
CA THR A 50 10.60 -17.37 5.94
C THR A 50 10.41 -16.12 6.80
N LEU A 51 9.78 -16.26 7.97
CA LEU A 51 9.60 -15.16 8.91
C LEU A 51 10.95 -14.53 9.30
N ALA A 52 11.93 -15.34 9.69
CA ALA A 52 13.29 -14.89 9.98
C ALA A 52 13.92 -14.13 8.79
N GLY A 53 13.74 -14.64 7.56
CA GLY A 53 14.24 -13.96 6.36
C GLY A 53 13.52 -12.64 6.07
N VAL A 54 12.23 -12.52 6.39
CA VAL A 54 11.52 -11.24 6.32
C VAL A 54 12.07 -10.26 7.35
N THR A 55 12.21 -10.69 8.61
CA THR A 55 12.77 -9.87 9.70
C THR A 55 14.16 -9.35 9.33
N GLU A 56 15.04 -10.23 8.84
CA GLU A 56 16.39 -9.85 8.42
C GLU A 56 16.38 -8.82 7.29
N LYS A 57 15.56 -9.03 6.25
CA LYS A 57 15.43 -8.07 5.14
C LYS A 57 14.89 -6.72 5.62
N MET A 58 13.88 -6.71 6.49
CA MET A 58 13.34 -5.49 7.08
C MET A 58 14.38 -4.75 7.93
N GLN A 59 15.19 -5.48 8.70
CA GLN A 59 16.29 -4.90 9.48
C GLN A 59 17.34 -4.25 8.58
N GLN A 60 17.66 -4.88 7.46
CA GLN A 60 18.65 -4.38 6.50
C GLN A 60 18.14 -3.15 5.73
N SER A 61 16.87 -3.14 5.32
CA SER A 61 16.35 -2.12 4.39
C SER A 61 15.55 -0.99 5.05
N PHE A 62 15.09 -1.17 6.29
CA PHE A 62 14.18 -0.23 6.96
C PHE A 62 14.68 0.20 8.33
N ASP A 63 14.75 -0.72 9.31
CA ASP A 63 15.16 -0.40 10.68
C ASP A 63 15.79 -1.62 11.37
N PRO A 64 17.06 -1.57 11.79
CA PRO A 64 17.71 -2.67 12.49
C PRO A 64 17.04 -3.06 13.83
N GLY A 65 16.18 -2.20 14.39
CA GLY A 65 15.38 -2.47 15.59
C GLY A 65 14.12 -3.31 15.36
N ILE A 66 13.80 -3.72 14.12
CA ILE A 66 12.64 -4.57 13.85
C ILE A 66 12.77 -5.91 14.60
N SER A 67 11.78 -6.21 15.45
CA SER A 67 11.67 -7.51 16.12
C SER A 67 10.94 -8.52 15.23
N GLU A 68 11.14 -9.81 15.49
CA GLU A 68 10.46 -10.88 14.76
C GLU A 68 8.93 -10.83 14.97
N GLU A 69 8.46 -10.41 16.15
CA GLU A 69 7.03 -10.25 16.45
C GLU A 69 6.39 -9.12 15.63
N LEU A 70 7.11 -8.00 15.42
CA LEU A 70 6.62 -6.90 14.59
C LEU A 70 6.57 -7.31 13.10
N ALA A 71 7.57 -8.05 12.63
CA ALA A 71 7.55 -8.63 11.28
C ALA A 71 6.38 -9.61 11.12
N GLU A 72 6.16 -10.51 12.10
CA GLU A 72 5.04 -11.46 12.11
C GLU A 72 3.68 -10.73 12.10
N GLU A 73 3.53 -9.66 12.87
CA GLU A 73 2.34 -8.80 12.87
C GLU A 73 2.07 -8.18 11.49
N ALA A 74 3.10 -7.61 10.86
CA ALA A 74 2.97 -7.02 9.53
C ALA A 74 2.57 -8.08 8.48
N ILE A 75 3.22 -9.25 8.50
CA ILE A 75 2.89 -10.38 7.61
C ILE A 75 1.45 -10.84 7.82
N ARG A 76 0.99 -10.91 9.08
CA ARG A 76 -0.37 -11.32 9.40
C ARG A 76 -1.41 -10.33 8.87
N GLN A 77 -1.19 -9.04 9.06
CA GLN A 77 -2.09 -8.02 8.51
C GLN A 77 -2.10 -8.05 6.97
N LEU A 78 -0.96 -8.26 6.31
CA LEU A 78 -0.89 -8.46 4.87
C LEU A 78 -1.65 -9.74 4.43
N HIS A 79 -1.51 -10.83 5.18
CA HIS A 79 -2.16 -12.10 4.91
C HIS A 79 -3.69 -12.00 5.03
N ASP A 80 -4.18 -11.32 6.07
CA ASP A 80 -5.61 -11.08 6.28
C ASP A 80 -6.25 -10.27 5.14
N LYS A 81 -5.43 -9.46 4.44
CA LYS A 81 -5.82 -8.72 3.24
C LYS A 81 -5.52 -9.47 1.93
N LYS A 82 -5.11 -10.73 2.00
CA LYS A 82 -4.74 -11.61 0.86
C LYS A 82 -3.58 -11.08 0.01
N LEU A 83 -2.80 -10.14 0.56
CA LEU A 83 -1.63 -9.56 -0.11
C LEU A 83 -0.43 -10.52 -0.08
N VAL A 84 -0.31 -11.34 0.97
CA VAL A 84 0.69 -12.40 1.05
C VAL A 84 0.04 -13.74 1.33
N LYS A 85 0.65 -14.80 0.82
CA LYS A 85 0.32 -16.19 1.13
C LYS A 85 1.27 -16.66 2.22
N THR A 86 0.72 -17.33 3.22
CA THR A 86 1.51 -17.95 4.27
C THR A 86 1.19 -19.43 4.35
N SER A 87 2.21 -20.26 4.59
CA SER A 87 2.03 -21.69 4.85
C SER A 87 2.69 -22.06 6.17
N GLY A 88 1.92 -22.71 7.04
CA GLY A 88 2.26 -23.02 8.43
C GLY A 88 1.37 -22.28 9.43
N THR A 89 1.31 -22.74 10.67
CA THR A 89 0.51 -22.11 11.72
C THR A 89 1.20 -20.86 12.26
N PRO A 90 0.57 -19.67 12.26
CA PRO A 90 1.09 -18.50 12.96
C PRO A 90 1.12 -18.77 14.47
N SER A 91 2.04 -18.13 15.21
CA SER A 91 2.09 -18.34 16.67
C SER A 91 0.98 -17.53 17.36
N GLU A 92 0.09 -18.21 18.09
CA GLU A 92 -0.97 -17.56 18.89
C GLU A 92 -0.38 -16.69 20.03
N SER A 93 0.85 -17.01 20.48
CA SER A 93 1.58 -16.29 21.52
C SER A 93 1.94 -14.85 21.14
N SER A 94 2.46 -14.64 19.92
CA SER A 94 2.91 -13.31 19.47
C SER A 94 1.79 -12.27 19.48
N ARG A 95 0.55 -12.67 19.15
CA ARG A 95 -0.60 -11.76 19.10
C ARG A 95 -0.94 -11.15 20.46
N ARG A 96 -0.88 -11.93 21.53
CA ARG A 96 -1.17 -11.44 22.90
C ARG A 96 -0.05 -10.57 23.46
N GLN A 97 1.20 -10.90 23.14
CA GLN A 97 2.35 -10.09 23.55
C GLN A 97 2.37 -8.74 22.83
N PHE A 98 2.15 -8.68 21.52
CA PHE A 98 2.17 -7.42 20.76
C PHE A 98 1.12 -6.39 21.25
N ILE A 99 -0.12 -6.85 21.52
CA ILE A 99 -1.20 -6.00 22.06
C ILE A 99 -0.84 -5.49 23.48
N THR A 100 -0.12 -6.29 24.26
CA THR A 100 0.28 -5.94 25.63
C THR A 100 1.43 -4.92 25.64
N THR A 101 2.35 -4.98 24.66
CA THR A 101 3.54 -4.13 24.61
C THR A 101 3.27 -2.74 24.01
N MET A 102 2.23 -2.55 23.17
CA MET A 102 1.92 -1.26 22.51
C MET A 102 0.76 -0.47 23.14
N SER A 103 0.58 -0.54 24.47
CA SER A 103 -0.64 -0.08 25.18
C SER A 103 -0.88 1.44 25.29
N ALA A 104 -0.70 2.23 24.22
CA ALA A 104 -1.17 3.62 24.20
C ALA A 104 -1.83 4.06 22.88
N ILE A 105 -1.35 3.62 21.71
CA ILE A 105 -1.98 3.93 20.40
C ILE A 105 -1.68 2.77 19.43
N ALA A 106 -2.61 1.84 19.26
CA ALA A 106 -2.48 0.71 18.32
C ALA A 106 -2.90 1.16 16.91
N LEU A 107 -2.00 1.78 16.15
CA LEU A 107 -2.25 2.10 14.74
C LEU A 107 -2.12 0.83 13.88
N PRO A 108 -3.10 0.53 13.01
CA PRO A 108 -2.98 -0.57 12.06
C PRO A 108 -1.83 -0.30 11.08
N LEU A 109 -1.05 -1.34 10.76
CA LEU A 109 0.03 -1.25 9.78
C LEU A 109 -0.52 -1.25 8.35
N VAL A 110 -1.66 -1.92 8.15
CA VAL A 110 -2.39 -2.02 6.89
C VAL A 110 -3.82 -1.52 7.06
N VAL A 111 -4.19 -0.47 6.33
CA VAL A 111 -5.58 0.03 6.23
C VAL A 111 -6.14 -0.34 4.85
N SER A 112 -7.43 -0.67 4.79
CA SER A 112 -8.13 -1.01 3.54
C SER A 112 -9.39 -0.17 3.38
N LEU A 113 -9.65 0.33 2.18
CA LEU A 113 -10.90 0.99 1.79
C LEU A 113 -11.37 0.43 0.44
N SER A 114 -12.68 0.26 0.27
CA SER A 114 -13.24 -0.07 -1.04
C SER A 114 -13.20 1.16 -1.97
N ILE A 115 -13.15 0.93 -3.28
CA ILE A 115 -13.24 1.99 -4.28
C ILE A 115 -14.58 2.75 -4.15
N GLY A 116 -15.66 2.04 -3.78
CA GLY A 116 -16.96 2.65 -3.50
C GLY A 116 -16.91 3.67 -2.35
N GLU A 117 -16.26 3.31 -1.23
CA GLU A 117 -16.04 4.21 -0.11
C GLU A 117 -15.17 5.40 -0.51
N GLN A 118 -14.07 5.15 -1.23
CA GLN A 118 -13.21 6.24 -1.73
C GLN A 118 -13.98 7.23 -2.59
N ARG A 119 -14.83 6.75 -3.52
CA ARG A 119 -15.70 7.61 -4.33
C ARG A 119 -16.69 8.40 -3.48
N ALA A 120 -17.26 7.78 -2.44
CA ALA A 120 -18.19 8.46 -1.54
C ALA A 120 -17.49 9.56 -0.72
N TYR A 121 -16.29 9.31 -0.21
CA TYR A 121 -15.49 10.32 0.50
C TYR A 121 -14.99 11.42 -0.44
N ALA A 122 -14.53 11.09 -1.64
CA ALA A 122 -14.10 12.07 -2.64
C ALA A 122 -15.23 13.01 -3.07
N LYS A 123 -16.47 12.50 -3.21
CA LYS A 123 -17.66 13.33 -3.47
C LYS A 123 -17.94 14.33 -2.34
N LYS A 124 -17.70 13.95 -1.08
CA LYS A 124 -17.85 14.84 0.08
C LYS A 124 -16.69 15.84 0.20
N ALA A 125 -15.49 15.46 -0.24
CA ALA A 125 -14.29 16.28 -0.19
C ALA A 125 -14.16 17.29 -1.36
N SER A 126 -15.24 17.54 -2.12
CA SER A 126 -15.27 18.52 -3.21
C SER A 126 -14.81 19.90 -2.71
N SER A 127 -13.51 20.19 -2.86
CA SER A 127 -12.96 21.51 -2.67
C SER A 127 -13.46 22.40 -3.79
N GLY A 128 -14.39 23.29 -3.45
CA GLY A 128 -14.76 24.44 -4.28
C GLY A 128 -15.40 24.09 -5.62
N GLY A 129 -16.73 23.90 -5.62
CA GLY A 129 -17.52 24.32 -6.76
C GLY A 129 -17.39 25.83 -6.92
N GLN A 130 -16.35 26.31 -7.62
CA GLN A 130 -16.39 27.63 -8.22
C GLN A 130 -17.51 27.59 -9.26
N LYS A 131 -18.69 28.12 -8.88
CA LYS A 131 -19.52 28.87 -9.82
C LYS A 131 -18.69 30.09 -10.24
N GLY A 132 -17.76 29.87 -11.17
CA GLY A 132 -17.04 30.91 -11.87
C GLY A 132 -17.68 31.12 -13.23
N ASP A 133 -17.94 32.38 -13.52
CA ASP A 133 -18.43 33.04 -14.74
C ASP A 133 -18.14 32.37 -16.11
N PRO A 134 -18.94 32.68 -17.15
CA PRO A 134 -18.79 32.07 -18.47
C PRO A 134 -17.39 32.26 -19.05
N LYS A 135 -16.72 31.13 -19.29
CA LYS A 135 -15.41 30.98 -19.94
C LYS A 135 -15.31 31.81 -21.23
N PRO A 136 -14.35 32.73 -21.39
CA PRO A 136 -14.07 33.32 -22.69
C PRO A 136 -13.51 32.24 -23.62
N LYS A 137 -14.07 32.17 -24.84
CA LYS A 137 -13.74 31.18 -25.87
C LYS A 137 -12.21 31.17 -26.13
N PRO A 138 -11.58 29.99 -26.26
CA PRO A 138 -10.16 29.92 -26.62
C PRO A 138 -9.97 30.44 -28.06
N LYS A 139 -8.98 31.33 -28.25
CA LYS A 139 -8.55 31.77 -29.59
C LYS A 139 -7.92 30.58 -30.33
N PRO A 140 -8.22 30.37 -31.62
CA PRO A 140 -7.61 29.28 -32.37
C PRO A 140 -6.10 29.55 -32.57
N CYS A 141 -5.27 28.60 -32.16
CA CYS A 141 -3.85 28.59 -32.53
C CYS A 141 -3.74 28.42 -34.04
N LYS A 142 -3.10 29.38 -34.73
CA LYS A 142 -2.78 29.26 -36.15
C LYS A 142 -1.74 28.16 -36.33
N SER A 143 -2.10 27.12 -37.08
CA SER A 143 -1.20 26.06 -37.53
C SER A 143 -0.27 26.60 -38.62
N THR A 144 0.96 26.95 -38.27
CA THR A 144 2.03 27.07 -39.27
C THR A 144 2.60 25.69 -39.53
N LYS A 145 2.20 25.08 -40.67
CA LYS A 145 2.84 23.89 -41.23
C LYS A 145 4.34 24.16 -41.47
N PRO A 146 5.26 23.25 -41.12
CA PRO A 146 6.59 23.27 -41.71
C PRO A 146 6.50 22.76 -43.16
N LYS A 147 7.11 23.48 -44.10
CA LYS A 147 7.24 23.07 -45.50
C LYS A 147 8.60 22.38 -45.63
N CYS A 148 8.59 21.08 -45.93
CA CYS A 148 9.78 20.32 -46.33
C CYS A 148 10.17 20.67 -47.79
N GLU A 149 11.49 20.86 -48.00
CA GLU A 149 12.36 20.65 -49.19
C GLU A 149 11.91 21.23 -50.56
N ASP A 150 12.79 21.63 -51.49
CA ASP A 150 14.17 21.22 -51.82
C ASP A 150 15.23 22.34 -51.73
#